data_AF-A0A5P0ZGJ9-F1
#
_entry.id   AF-A0A5P0ZGJ9-F1
#
_cell.length_a   1.000
_cell.length_b   1.000
_cell.length_c   1.000
_cell.angle_alpha   90.00
_cell.angle_beta   90.00
_cell.angle_gamma   90.00
#
_symmetry.space_group_name_H-M   'P 1'
#
loop_
_entity.id
_entity.type
_entity.pdbx_description
1 polymer ?
#
loop_
_entity_poly.entity_id
_entity_poly.type
_entity_poly.pdbx_seq_one_letter_code
_entity_poly.pdbx_strand_id
1 'polypeptide(L)'
;MREIDYYPEDVRKDVMKKINYMHKLDIPITAISNGLLTRYAGSNEFDQWQMLQDIIDIHNGEAKFAEKKYYVKLADNGDTFLNQYSDNKRTFISDNKEWGGEYKTKFTMSEIEAIDPRYKQFAIPVEEIDD
;
A
#
# COMPACT_ATOMS: atom_id res chain seq x y z
N MET A 1 -10.18 -11.16 5.57
CA MET A 1 -10.03 -9.74 5.97
C MET A 1 -9.58 -9.01 4.70
N ARG A 2 -10.30 -7.98 4.26
CA ARG A 2 -10.15 -7.32 2.95
C ARG A 2 -9.22 -6.11 3.09
N GLU A 3 -8.36 -5.86 2.12
CA GLU A 3 -7.43 -4.72 2.10
C GLU A 3 -8.10 -3.50 1.41
N ILE A 4 -7.86 -2.28 1.93
CA ILE A 4 -8.40 -1.01 1.41
C ILE A 4 -7.48 -0.48 0.28
N ASP A 5 -7.23 -1.30 -0.74
CA ASP A 5 -6.45 -0.95 -1.93
C ASP A 5 -7.30 -0.80 -3.20
N TYR A 6 -8.61 -1.05 -3.09
CA TYR A 6 -9.59 -0.87 -4.16
C TYR A 6 -9.70 0.58 -4.68
N TYR A 7 -9.27 1.57 -3.89
CA TYR A 7 -9.31 2.98 -4.27
C TYR A 7 -7.95 3.49 -4.78
N PRO A 8 -7.96 4.36 -5.82
CA PRO A 8 -6.79 5.14 -6.20
C PRO A 8 -6.11 5.81 -4.99
N GLU A 9 -4.77 5.89 -5.01
CA GLU A 9 -3.98 6.35 -3.85
C GLU A 9 -4.35 7.78 -3.40
N ASP A 10 -4.69 8.66 -4.34
CA ASP A 10 -5.18 10.02 -4.07
C ASP A 10 -6.54 10.03 -3.35
N VAL A 11 -7.46 9.15 -3.75
CA VAL A 11 -8.75 8.96 -3.08
C VAL A 11 -8.54 8.45 -1.66
N ARG A 12 -7.66 7.44 -1.46
CA ARG A 12 -7.31 6.93 -0.12
C ARG A 12 -6.73 8.03 0.77
N LYS A 13 -5.80 8.83 0.24
CA LYS A 13 -5.18 9.94 0.97
C LYS A 13 -6.20 11.02 1.36
N ASP A 14 -7.13 11.38 0.47
CA ASP A 14 -8.18 12.37 0.78
C ASP A 14 -9.13 11.85 1.88
N VAL A 15 -9.61 10.61 1.75
CA VAL A 15 -10.49 9.96 2.74
C VAL A 15 -9.82 9.88 4.11
N MET A 16 -8.57 9.40 4.18
CA MET A 16 -7.80 9.31 5.42
C MET A 16 -7.57 10.67 6.08
N LYS A 17 -7.19 11.68 5.29
CA LYS A 17 -6.97 13.05 5.79
C LYS A 17 -8.25 13.60 6.41
N LYS A 18 -9.39 13.36 5.76
CA LYS A 18 -10.71 13.82 6.22
C LYS A 18 -11.18 13.10 7.48
N ILE A 19 -11.09 11.78 7.53
CA ILE A 19 -11.47 11.01 8.72
C ILE A 19 -10.61 11.45 9.92
N ASN A 20 -9.29 11.58 9.73
CA ASN A 20 -8.38 12.06 10.78
C ASN A 20 -8.70 13.49 11.24
N TYR A 21 -8.99 14.40 10.31
CA TYR A 21 -9.38 15.78 10.65
C TYR A 21 -10.69 15.80 11.45
N MET A 22 -11.68 15.02 11.04
CA MET A 22 -13.00 15.00 11.67
C MET A 22 -12.99 14.26 13.02
N HIS A 23 -12.17 13.21 13.18
CA HIS A 23 -11.91 12.57 14.47
C HIS A 23 -11.31 13.56 15.48
N LYS A 24 -10.40 14.45 15.05
CA LYS A 24 -9.86 15.50 15.93
C LYS A 24 -10.89 16.52 16.38
N LEU A 25 -12.04 16.59 15.71
CA LEU A 25 -13.12 17.52 15.99
C LEU A 25 -14.32 16.84 16.69
N ASP A 26 -14.18 15.58 17.11
CA ASP A 26 -15.27 14.77 17.69
C ASP A 26 -16.55 14.76 16.84
N ILE A 27 -16.39 14.83 15.50
CA ILE A 27 -17.53 14.78 14.59
C ILE A 27 -18.04 13.33 14.50
N PRO A 28 -19.35 13.09 14.63
CA PRO A 28 -19.92 11.75 14.52
C PRO A 28 -19.64 11.12 13.15
N ILE A 29 -19.30 9.82 13.14
CA ILE A 29 -19.00 9.08 11.91
C ILE A 29 -20.15 9.10 10.90
N THR A 30 -21.40 9.20 11.34
CA THR A 30 -22.57 9.31 10.45
C THR A 30 -22.55 10.57 9.59
N ALA A 31 -22.02 11.68 10.09
CA ALA A 31 -21.82 12.90 9.32
C ALA A 31 -20.65 12.77 8.33
N ILE A 32 -19.60 12.02 8.72
CA ILE A 32 -18.43 11.70 7.88
C ILE A 32 -18.85 10.86 6.67
N SER A 33 -19.59 9.78 6.92
CA SER A 33 -20.04 8.84 5.90
C SER A 33 -20.94 9.51 4.86
N ASN A 34 -21.89 10.36 5.27
CA ASN A 34 -22.79 11.05 4.35
C ASN A 34 -22.05 12.05 3.43
N GLY A 35 -21.09 12.81 3.97
CA GLY A 35 -20.30 13.75 3.19
C GLY A 35 -19.37 13.09 2.19
N LEU A 36 -18.76 11.94 2.55
CA LEU A 36 -17.93 11.15 1.66
C LEU A 36 -18.77 10.40 0.61
N LEU A 37 -19.86 9.75 1.03
CA LEU A 37 -20.79 9.08 0.12
C LEU A 37 -21.33 10.05 -0.92
N THR A 38 -21.78 11.24 -0.54
CA THR A 38 -22.30 12.22 -1.51
C THR A 38 -21.23 12.69 -2.51
N ARG A 39 -19.96 12.78 -2.10
CA ARG A 39 -18.84 13.18 -2.97
C ARG A 39 -18.50 12.12 -4.01
N TYR A 40 -18.63 10.84 -3.67
CA TYR A 40 -18.22 9.70 -4.50
C TYR A 40 -19.41 8.86 -5.03
N ALA A 41 -20.66 9.18 -4.66
CA ALA A 41 -21.86 8.47 -5.11
C ALA A 41 -22.17 8.63 -6.60
N GLY A 42 -21.58 9.63 -7.27
CA GLY A 42 -21.74 9.87 -8.71
C GLY A 42 -20.77 9.09 -9.60
N SER A 43 -19.72 8.49 -9.04
CA SER A 43 -18.82 7.62 -9.78
C SER A 43 -19.36 6.18 -9.73
N ASN A 44 -19.77 5.64 -10.88
CA ASN A 44 -20.16 4.23 -11.06
C ASN A 44 -19.01 3.22 -10.78
N GLU A 45 -17.88 3.68 -10.26
CA GLU A 45 -16.64 2.91 -10.09
C GLU A 45 -16.53 2.23 -8.73
N PHE A 46 -17.34 2.60 -7.73
CA PHE A 46 -17.18 2.09 -6.36
C PHE A 46 -18.49 1.62 -5.73
N ASP A 47 -18.46 0.46 -5.07
CA ASP A 47 -19.56 0.00 -4.23
C ASP A 47 -19.67 0.90 -2.97
N GLN A 48 -20.79 1.63 -2.86
CA GLN A 48 -21.07 2.52 -1.74
C GLN A 48 -21.08 1.79 -0.39
N TRP A 49 -21.49 0.52 -0.37
CA TRP A 49 -21.45 -0.31 0.84
C TRP A 49 -20.02 -0.64 1.24
N GLN A 50 -19.16 -0.92 0.27
CA GLN A 50 -17.74 -1.15 0.51
C GLN A 50 -17.08 0.10 1.10
N MET A 51 -17.37 1.28 0.54
CA MET A 51 -16.83 2.54 1.03
C MET A 51 -17.28 2.87 2.45
N LEU A 52 -18.53 2.54 2.80
CA LEU A 52 -19.03 2.72 4.16
C LEU A 52 -18.28 1.83 5.16
N GLN A 53 -18.04 0.56 4.82
CA GLN A 53 -17.27 -0.36 5.66
C GLN A 53 -15.84 0.13 5.85
N ASP A 54 -15.18 0.57 4.78
CA ASP A 54 -13.80 1.06 4.86
C ASP A 54 -13.69 2.33 5.72
N ILE A 55 -14.68 3.24 5.67
CA ILE A 55 -14.75 4.41 6.56
C ILE A 55 -14.87 4.00 8.03
N ILE A 56 -15.69 2.98 8.33
CA ILE A 56 -15.87 2.44 9.68
C ILE A 56 -14.56 1.81 10.17
N ASP A 57 -13.94 0.96 9.35
CA ASP A 57 -12.69 0.29 9.68
C ASP A 57 -11.57 1.31 9.93
N ILE A 58 -11.46 2.38 9.12
CA ILE A 58 -10.48 3.45 9.34
C ILE A 58 -10.72 4.15 10.68
N HIS A 59 -11.97 4.48 10.99
CA HIS A 59 -12.33 5.17 12.23
C HIS A 59 -12.04 4.33 13.48
N ASN A 60 -12.34 3.03 13.41
CA ASN A 60 -12.07 2.09 14.50
C ASN A 60 -10.60 1.69 14.62
N GLY A 61 -9.75 2.06 13.65
CA GLY A 61 -8.36 1.59 13.57
C GLY A 61 -8.24 0.12 13.14
N GLU A 62 -9.30 -0.45 12.57
CA GLU A 62 -9.39 -1.84 12.08
C GLU A 62 -9.02 -1.95 10.59
N ALA A 63 -8.88 -0.82 9.91
CA ALA A 63 -8.48 -0.72 8.51
C ALA A 63 -7.17 -1.45 8.22
N LYS A 64 -7.21 -2.34 7.23
CA LYS A 64 -6.02 -3.00 6.68
C LYS A 64 -5.72 -2.42 5.32
N PHE A 65 -4.56 -1.82 5.17
CA PHE A 65 -4.06 -1.36 3.88
C PHE A 65 -3.17 -2.44 3.29
N ALA A 66 -3.29 -2.69 1.99
CA ALA A 66 -2.30 -3.48 1.28
C ALA A 66 -0.92 -2.87 1.55
N GLU A 67 -0.01 -3.66 2.11
CA GLU A 67 1.33 -3.17 2.38
C GLU A 67 2.02 -2.85 1.07
N LYS A 68 2.39 -1.57 0.88
CA LYS A 68 3.11 -1.12 -0.31
C LYS A 68 4.37 -1.98 -0.49
N LYS A 69 4.46 -2.62 -1.65
CA LYS A 69 5.60 -3.44 -2.03
C LYS A 69 6.56 -2.63 -2.89
N TYR A 70 7.83 -2.95 -2.75
CA TYR A 70 8.94 -2.30 -3.41
C TYR A 70 9.87 -3.36 -4.00
N TYR A 71 10.44 -3.03 -5.16
CA TYR A 71 11.70 -3.62 -5.59
C TYR A 71 12.85 -2.84 -4.95
N VAL A 72 14.00 -3.47 -4.72
CA VAL A 72 15.21 -2.77 -4.26
C VAL A 72 16.24 -2.81 -5.36
N LYS A 73 16.53 -1.67 -5.98
CA LYS A 73 17.47 -1.53 -7.11
C LYS A 73 18.74 -0.83 -6.63
N LEU A 74 19.81 -1.60 -6.43
CA LEU A 74 21.02 -1.10 -5.77
C LEU A 74 21.93 -0.22 -6.65
N ALA A 75 21.77 -0.27 -7.99
CA ALA A 75 22.48 0.60 -8.92
C ALA A 75 21.74 0.72 -10.26
N ASP A 76 22.08 1.73 -11.06
CA ASP A 76 21.37 2.05 -12.31
C ASP A 76 21.90 1.37 -13.56
N ASN A 77 23.08 0.76 -13.50
CA ASN A 77 23.53 -0.21 -14.50
C ASN A 77 22.78 -1.52 -14.26
N GLY A 78 22.36 -2.24 -15.31
CA GLY A 78 21.65 -3.53 -15.17
C GLY A 78 22.36 -4.50 -14.20
N ASP A 79 21.60 -5.42 -13.60
CA ASP A 79 22.06 -6.45 -12.64
C ASP A 79 22.01 -6.10 -11.15
N THR A 80 20.93 -5.43 -10.68
CA THR A 80 20.97 -4.75 -9.36
C THR A 80 19.75 -4.94 -8.46
N PHE A 81 18.81 -5.83 -8.79
CA PHE A 81 17.65 -6.08 -7.95
C PHE A 81 17.95 -7.06 -6.82
N LEU A 82 17.60 -6.66 -5.60
CA LEU A 82 17.61 -7.55 -4.45
C LEU A 82 16.49 -8.59 -4.60
N ASN A 83 16.86 -9.86 -4.47
CA ASN A 83 15.96 -10.98 -4.42
C ASN A 83 16.28 -11.84 -3.21
N GLN A 84 15.29 -12.57 -2.72
CA GLN A 84 15.43 -13.45 -1.57
C GLN A 84 14.87 -14.82 -1.87
N TYR A 85 15.61 -15.86 -1.53
CA TYR A 85 15.11 -17.22 -1.58
C TYR A 85 14.15 -17.47 -0.40
N SER A 86 12.95 -17.96 -0.68
CA SER A 86 11.86 -18.05 0.31
C SER A 86 12.18 -19.03 1.43
N ASP A 87 12.85 -20.14 1.11
CA ASP A 87 13.06 -21.24 2.06
C ASP A 87 14.07 -20.91 3.16
N ASN A 88 15.18 -20.28 2.81
CA ASN A 88 16.29 -20.02 3.73
C ASN A 88 16.59 -18.52 3.93
N LYS A 89 15.76 -17.65 3.36
CA LYS A 89 15.88 -16.18 3.42
C LYS A 89 17.21 -15.64 2.90
N ARG A 90 17.99 -16.43 2.14
CA ARG A 90 19.24 -15.97 1.54
C ARG A 90 18.93 -14.91 0.50
N THR A 91 19.51 -13.73 0.69
CA THR A 91 19.43 -12.62 -0.27
C THR A 91 20.51 -12.73 -1.32
N PHE A 92 20.21 -12.34 -2.55
CA PHE A 92 21.15 -12.25 -3.66
C PHE A 92 20.72 -11.13 -4.60
N ILE A 93 21.65 -10.67 -5.44
CA ILE A 93 21.40 -9.62 -6.43
C ILE A 93 21.28 -10.27 -7.81
N SER A 94 20.32 -9.83 -8.60
CA SER A 94 20.13 -10.26 -9.99
C SER A 94 19.63 -9.12 -10.87
N ASP A 95 19.88 -9.27 -12.15
CA ASP A 95 19.36 -8.51 -13.29
C ASP A 95 17.86 -8.54 -13.46
N ASN A 96 17.23 -9.61 -12.97
CA ASN A 96 15.82 -9.79 -13.11
C ASN A 96 15.08 -9.30 -11.86
N LYS A 97 14.17 -8.34 -12.09
CA LYS A 97 13.26 -7.79 -11.08
C LYS A 97 12.20 -8.79 -10.63
N GLU A 98 11.87 -9.79 -11.44
CA GLU A 98 10.83 -10.77 -11.14
C GLU A 98 11.29 -12.21 -11.37
N TRP A 99 11.18 -13.00 -10.31
CA TRP A 99 11.43 -14.43 -10.33
C TRP A 99 10.17 -15.14 -9.85
N GLY A 100 9.73 -16.16 -10.60
CA GLY A 100 8.61 -17.00 -10.18
C GLY A 100 9.02 -18.06 -9.16
N GLY A 101 8.03 -18.70 -8.54
CA GLY A 101 8.25 -19.85 -7.65
C GLY A 101 8.77 -19.47 -6.26
N GLU A 102 9.94 -19.98 -5.89
CA GLU A 102 10.50 -19.91 -4.53
C GLU A 102 11.21 -18.58 -4.22
N TYR A 103 11.14 -17.60 -5.12
CA TYR A 103 11.84 -16.34 -4.97
C TYR A 103 10.89 -15.20 -4.60
N LYS A 104 11.31 -14.44 -3.59
CA LYS A 104 10.68 -13.20 -3.20
C LYS A 104 11.45 -12.03 -3.82
N THR A 105 10.77 -11.26 -4.64
CA THR A 105 11.35 -10.10 -5.35
C THR A 105 10.73 -8.77 -4.93
N LYS A 106 9.59 -8.83 -4.22
CA LYS A 106 8.80 -7.69 -3.75
C LYS A 106 8.80 -7.67 -2.23
N PHE A 107 9.21 -6.55 -1.64
CA PHE A 107 9.41 -6.41 -0.20
C PHE A 107 8.58 -5.26 0.36
N THR A 108 8.13 -5.37 1.61
CA THR A 108 7.62 -4.20 2.35
C THR A 108 8.78 -3.32 2.81
N MET A 109 8.51 -2.06 3.16
CA MET A 109 9.55 -1.21 3.73
C MET A 109 10.16 -1.85 4.99
N SER A 110 9.33 -2.38 5.89
CA SER A 110 9.78 -3.08 7.10
C SER A 110 10.71 -4.26 6.82
N GLU A 111 10.42 -5.03 5.77
CA GLU A 111 11.27 -6.15 5.33
C GLU A 111 12.60 -5.67 4.78
N ILE A 112 12.62 -4.56 4.03
CA ILE A 112 13.84 -3.93 3.55
C ILE A 112 14.70 -3.48 4.73
N GLU A 113 14.11 -2.83 5.74
CA GLU A 113 14.88 -2.37 6.91
C GLU A 113 15.43 -3.54 7.74
N ALA A 114 14.69 -4.65 7.80
CA ALA A 114 15.13 -5.86 8.49
C ALA A 114 16.28 -6.57 7.77
N ILE A 115 16.35 -6.46 6.43
CA ILE A 115 17.49 -6.94 5.64
C ILE A 115 18.68 -5.99 5.84
N ASP A 116 18.50 -4.71 5.48
CA ASP A 116 19.47 -3.65 5.70
C ASP A 116 18.79 -2.27 5.64
N PRO A 117 18.84 -1.44 6.70
CA PRO A 117 18.23 -0.11 6.71
C PRO A 117 18.74 0.83 5.60
N ARG A 118 19.95 0.59 5.07
CA ARG A 118 20.53 1.39 3.97
C ARG A 118 19.82 1.14 2.64
N TYR A 119 19.07 0.06 2.51
CA TYR A 119 18.37 -0.29 1.28
C TYR A 119 17.08 0.49 1.06
N LYS A 120 16.57 1.20 2.07
CA LYS A 120 15.37 2.04 1.93
C LYS A 120 15.50 3.09 0.82
N GLN A 121 16.69 3.66 0.65
CA GLN A 121 16.94 4.68 -0.38
C GLN A 121 16.91 4.11 -1.81
N PHE A 122 16.97 2.79 -1.95
CA PHE A 122 16.97 2.07 -3.22
C PHE A 122 15.60 1.41 -3.50
N ALA A 123 14.61 1.66 -2.66
CA ALA A 123 13.27 1.07 -2.77
C ALA A 123 12.46 1.79 -3.86
N ILE A 124 12.09 1.06 -4.91
CA ILE A 124 11.25 1.53 -6.01
C ILE A 124 9.86 0.89 -5.85
N PRO A 125 8.79 1.68 -5.70
CA PRO A 125 7.42 1.16 -5.66
C PRO A 125 7.09 0.26 -6.84
N VAL A 126 6.45 -0.89 -6.58
CA VAL A 126 6.03 -1.81 -7.66
C VAL A 126 5.03 -1.13 -8.61
N GLU A 127 4.13 -0.28 -8.06
CA GLU A 127 3.13 0.50 -8.83
C GLU A 127 3.76 1.50 -9.82
N GLU A 128 5.03 1.87 -9.65
CA GLU A 128 5.73 2.82 -10.54
C GLU A 128 6.46 2.12 -11.71
N ILE A 129 6.37 0.79 -11.82
CA ILE A 129 7.13 -0.02 -12.79
C ILE A 129 6.22 -0.78 -13.79
N ASP A 130 4.92 -0.50 -13.81
CA ASP A 130 4.02 -0.97 -14.87
C ASP A 130 4.23 -0.12 -16.14
N ASP A 131 5.15 -0.59 -17.00
CA ASP A 131 5.29 -0.23 -18.42
C ASP A 131 4.55 -1.25 -19.31
#